data_AF-A0A351TNV1-F1
#
_entry.id   AF-A0A351TNV1-F1
#
_cell.length_a   1.000
_cell.length_b   1.000
_cell.length_c   1.000
_cell.angle_alpha   90.00
_cell.angle_beta   90.00
_cell.angle_gamma   90.00
#
_symmetry.space_group_name_H-M   'P 1'
#
loop_
_entity.id
_entity.type
_entity.pdbx_description
1 polymer ?
#
loop_
_entity_poly.entity_id
_entity_poly.type
_entity_poly.pdbx_seq_one_letter_code
_entity_poly.pdbx_strand_id
1 'polypeptide(L)'
;YNPSNTYKYLYDYIIGDLLSQICTNGSKFCIKDETTPYIMGKKFDEYKERASKNMKGNRLDRHKIASCICGAIIEAKPLQGFNGAKIAPNANEILALCVGVNVIKFYMMYDLLHNLDIPTSDKHRIREYLKENFEMEYPSIENNICDTQEYQKNLYNALYWSHSVCTAVGRECFKYDIWAYSKIFYHLEMFNKNNFQKVYQSYVKMDTV
;
A
#
# COMPACT_ATOMS: atom_id res chain seq x y z
N TYR A 1 19.01 14.96 1.55
CA TYR A 1 18.12 14.53 0.46
C TYR A 1 16.72 15.08 0.76
N ASN A 2 15.99 15.60 -0.24
CA ASN A 2 14.63 16.11 -0.05
C ASN A 2 13.64 15.22 -0.83
N PRO A 3 12.77 14.44 -0.16
CA PRO A 3 11.84 13.53 -0.84
C PRO A 3 10.85 14.25 -1.75
N SER A 4 10.37 13.58 -2.80
CA SER A 4 9.33 14.14 -3.67
C SER A 4 8.03 14.47 -2.93
N ASN A 5 7.27 15.42 -3.46
CA ASN A 5 5.97 15.79 -2.89
C ASN A 5 4.99 14.61 -2.85
N THR A 6 5.05 13.71 -3.85
CA THR A 6 4.25 12.47 -3.83
C THR A 6 4.60 11.61 -2.63
N TYR A 7 5.89 11.38 -2.36
CA TYR A 7 6.30 10.58 -1.21
C TYR A 7 5.87 11.21 0.10
N LYS A 8 6.14 12.52 0.29
CA LYS A 8 5.76 13.25 1.50
C LYS A 8 4.26 13.13 1.77
N TYR A 9 3.46 13.34 0.74
CA TYR A 9 2.02 13.22 0.83
C TYR A 9 1.57 11.80 1.25
N LEU A 10 2.13 10.74 0.64
CA LEU A 10 1.80 9.38 1.06
C LEU A 10 2.30 9.08 2.47
N TYR A 11 3.43 9.67 2.88
CA TYR A 11 3.97 9.50 4.21
C TYR A 11 3.03 10.08 5.27
N ASP A 12 2.59 11.32 5.08
CA ASP A 12 1.75 12.04 6.04
C ASP A 12 0.36 11.40 6.19
N TYR A 13 -0.19 10.85 5.11
CA TYR A 13 -1.57 10.33 5.10
C TYR A 13 -1.70 8.81 5.28
N ILE A 14 -0.61 8.05 5.11
CA ILE A 14 -0.68 6.57 5.08
C ILE A 14 0.48 5.95 5.86
N ILE A 15 1.72 6.21 5.43
CA ILE A 15 2.87 5.44 5.92
C ILE A 15 3.18 5.78 7.38
N GLY A 16 3.20 7.07 7.72
CA GLY A 16 3.51 7.54 9.07
C GLY A 16 2.49 7.03 10.09
N ASP A 17 1.20 7.09 9.73
CA ASP A 17 0.11 6.58 10.56
C ASP A 17 0.23 5.06 10.79
N LEU A 18 0.42 4.27 9.73
CA LEU A 18 0.61 2.82 9.85
C LEU A 18 1.84 2.45 10.69
N LEU A 19 2.96 3.14 10.49
CA LEU A 19 4.17 2.92 11.29
C LEU A 19 3.94 3.26 12.77
N SER A 20 3.24 4.37 13.04
CA SER A 20 2.87 4.75 14.40
C SER A 20 1.99 3.68 15.05
N GLN A 21 0.92 3.25 14.38
CA GLN A 21 0.02 2.21 14.89
C GLN A 21 0.76 0.90 15.20
N ILE A 22 1.65 0.46 14.30
CA ILE A 22 2.44 -0.77 14.52
C ILE A 22 3.35 -0.64 15.74
N CYS A 23 4.03 0.50 15.90
CA CYS A 23 4.95 0.72 17.02
C CYS A 23 4.23 0.94 18.35
N THR A 24 3.04 1.57 18.33
CA THR A 24 2.23 1.82 19.53
C THR A 24 1.47 0.57 19.99
N ASN A 25 0.90 -0.19 19.06
CA ASN A 25 0.12 -1.40 19.39
C ASN A 25 0.99 -2.64 19.58
N GLY A 26 2.18 -2.67 18.95
CA GLY A 26 3.10 -3.81 18.99
C GLY A 26 4.34 -3.51 19.82
N SER A 27 4.38 -3.98 21.07
CA SER A 27 5.54 -3.84 21.98
C SER A 27 6.85 -4.48 21.50
N LYS A 28 6.82 -5.17 20.34
CA LYS A 28 7.94 -5.90 19.75
C LYS A 28 8.58 -5.16 18.57
N PHE A 29 7.95 -4.12 18.04
CA PHE A 29 8.42 -3.42 16.84
C PHE A 29 8.85 -1.99 17.16
N CYS A 30 9.87 -1.50 16.46
CA CYS A 30 10.17 -0.08 16.37
C CYS A 30 10.65 0.28 14.97
N ILE A 31 10.64 1.59 14.66
CA ILE A 31 11.29 2.11 13.46
C ILE A 31 12.81 2.00 13.65
N LYS A 32 13.50 1.60 12.58
CA LYS A 32 14.94 1.32 12.61
C LYS A 32 15.77 2.50 13.12
N ASP A 33 15.55 3.68 12.54
CA ASP A 33 16.23 4.91 12.90
C ASP A 33 15.50 6.14 12.34
N GLU A 34 15.91 7.33 12.79
CA GLU A 34 15.37 8.62 12.32
C GLU A 34 15.61 8.90 10.83
N THR A 35 16.56 8.21 10.20
CA THR A 35 16.89 8.40 8.78
C THR A 35 16.00 7.59 7.86
N THR A 36 15.26 6.62 8.42
CA THR A 36 14.42 5.66 7.70
C THR A 36 13.43 6.32 6.74
N PRO A 37 12.69 7.40 7.11
CA PRO A 37 11.80 8.10 6.17
C PRO A 37 12.55 8.67 4.96
N TYR A 38 13.77 9.19 5.14
CA TYR A 38 14.57 9.74 4.04
C TYR A 38 15.11 8.64 3.12
N ILE A 39 15.52 7.51 3.68
CA ILE A 39 15.97 6.33 2.92
C ILE A 39 14.82 5.81 2.06
N MET A 40 13.64 5.62 2.66
CA MET A 40 12.43 5.21 1.95
C MET A 40 12.07 6.20 0.84
N GLY A 41 12.09 7.51 1.12
CA GLY A 41 11.80 8.53 0.12
C GLY A 41 12.75 8.48 -1.07
N LYS A 42 14.05 8.32 -0.81
CA LYS A 42 15.05 8.16 -1.88
C LYS A 42 14.77 6.94 -2.75
N LYS A 43 14.50 5.79 -2.13
CA LYS A 43 14.17 4.56 -2.86
C LYS A 43 12.89 4.67 -3.68
N PHE A 44 11.85 5.28 -3.11
CA PHE A 44 10.61 5.54 -3.84
C PHE A 44 10.86 6.37 -5.10
N ASP A 45 11.64 7.44 -5.01
CA ASP A 45 11.91 8.32 -6.14
C ASP A 45 12.78 7.64 -7.20
N GLU A 46 13.78 6.83 -6.80
CA GLU A 46 14.54 5.95 -7.70
C GLU A 46 13.62 5.00 -8.48
N TYR A 47 12.68 4.35 -7.80
CA TYR A 47 11.73 3.43 -8.44
C TYR A 47 10.73 4.15 -9.34
N LYS A 48 10.24 5.31 -8.91
CA LYS A 48 9.33 6.14 -9.72
C LYS A 48 9.99 6.57 -11.02
N GLU A 49 11.25 6.99 -10.97
CA GLU A 49 12.03 7.35 -12.17
C GLU A 49 12.20 6.13 -13.09
N ARG A 50 12.58 4.98 -12.52
CA ARG A 50 12.73 3.73 -13.28
C ARG A 50 11.42 3.29 -13.93
N ALA A 51 10.30 3.33 -13.19
CA ALA A 51 8.98 2.98 -13.70
C ALA A 51 8.58 3.90 -14.87
N SER A 52 8.85 5.21 -14.75
CA SER A 52 8.57 6.19 -15.80
C SER A 52 9.36 5.94 -17.08
N LYS A 53 10.62 5.51 -16.98
CA LYS A 53 11.48 5.21 -18.15
C LYS A 53 11.12 3.90 -18.86
N ASN A 54 10.61 2.91 -18.13
CA ASN A 54 10.45 1.55 -18.65
C ASN A 54 8.99 1.15 -18.94
N MET A 55 8.00 1.94 -18.51
CA MET A 55 6.59 1.64 -18.73
C MET A 55 6.00 2.54 -19.81
N LYS A 56 5.55 1.96 -20.92
CA LYS A 56 4.76 2.69 -21.93
C LYS A 56 3.41 3.12 -21.36
N GLY A 57 2.99 4.34 -21.66
CA GLY A 57 1.70 4.92 -21.27
C GLY A 57 1.81 5.96 -20.14
N ASN A 58 1.07 7.06 -20.27
CA ASN A 58 1.16 8.24 -19.39
C ASN A 58 0.66 8.00 -17.94
N ARG A 59 0.08 6.84 -17.64
CA ARG A 59 -0.38 6.52 -16.29
C ARG A 59 0.80 6.08 -15.43
N LEU A 60 1.43 6.98 -14.69
CA LEU A 60 1.84 6.65 -13.31
C LEU A 60 0.55 6.56 -12.49
N ASP A 61 -0.24 5.51 -12.71
CA ASP A 61 -1.46 5.32 -11.94
C ASP A 61 -1.12 4.97 -10.49
N ARG A 62 -2.10 5.14 -9.61
CA ARG A 62 -2.04 4.77 -8.19
C ARG A 62 -1.44 3.38 -7.93
N HIS A 63 -1.60 2.43 -8.86
CA HIS A 63 -1.03 1.09 -8.75
C HIS A 63 0.48 1.08 -8.87
N LYS A 64 1.03 1.84 -9.83
CA LYS A 64 2.49 2.03 -9.95
C LYS A 64 3.05 2.77 -8.75
N ILE A 65 2.32 3.77 -8.23
CA ILE A 65 2.70 4.48 -7.02
C ILE A 65 2.75 3.53 -5.81
N ALA A 66 1.69 2.73 -5.61
CA ALA A 66 1.62 1.70 -4.57
C ALA A 66 2.77 0.70 -4.70
N SER A 67 3.06 0.25 -5.92
CA SER A 67 4.15 -0.67 -6.21
C SER A 67 5.54 -0.08 -5.90
N CYS A 68 5.80 1.17 -6.28
CA CYS A 68 7.06 1.86 -5.98
C CYS A 68 7.29 2.01 -4.47
N ILE A 69 6.23 2.31 -3.70
CA ILE A 69 6.37 2.44 -2.24
C ILE A 69 6.55 1.08 -1.56
N CYS A 70 5.90 0.02 -2.05
CA CYS A 70 6.18 -1.34 -1.57
C CYS A 70 7.67 -1.68 -1.71
N GLY A 71 8.26 -1.40 -2.88
CA GLY A 71 9.69 -1.61 -3.09
C GLY A 71 10.56 -0.79 -2.17
N ALA A 72 10.21 0.48 -1.98
CA ALA A 72 10.95 1.35 -1.07
C ALA A 72 10.97 0.81 0.37
N ILE A 73 9.83 0.28 0.85
CA ILE A 73 9.72 -0.33 2.18
C ILE A 73 10.56 -1.61 2.28
N ILE A 74 10.49 -2.48 1.27
CA ILE A 74 11.21 -3.77 1.26
C ILE A 74 12.73 -3.54 1.23
N GLU A 75 13.21 -2.56 0.48
CA GLU A 75 14.63 -2.21 0.46
C GLU A 75 15.08 -1.47 1.73
N ALA A 76 14.29 -0.52 2.23
CA ALA A 76 14.65 0.24 3.42
C ALA A 76 14.57 -0.59 4.72
N LYS A 77 13.66 -1.58 4.76
CA LYS A 77 13.35 -2.42 5.92
C LYS A 77 13.13 -1.57 7.19
N PRO A 78 12.09 -0.72 7.20
CA PRO A 78 11.88 0.27 8.26
C PRO A 78 11.60 -0.33 9.64
N LEU A 79 11.07 -1.55 9.72
CA LEU A 79 10.75 -2.22 10.99
C LEU A 79 11.91 -3.06 11.48
N GLN A 80 12.21 -2.92 12.77
CA GLN A 80 13.11 -3.79 13.51
C GLN A 80 12.51 -4.20 14.86
N GLY A 81 13.19 -5.14 15.54
CA GLY A 81 12.81 -5.57 16.88
C GLY A 81 13.13 -4.53 17.94
N PHE A 82 12.22 -4.34 18.89
CA PHE A 82 12.41 -3.49 20.06
C PHE A 82 12.87 -4.32 21.27
N ASN A 83 13.80 -3.80 22.07
CA ASN A 83 14.32 -4.44 23.29
C ASN A 83 14.75 -5.91 23.12
N GLY A 84 15.40 -6.23 22.00
CA GLY A 84 15.88 -7.60 21.72
C GLY A 84 14.79 -8.58 21.28
N ALA A 85 13.54 -8.13 21.10
CA ALA A 85 12.50 -8.95 20.50
C ALA A 85 12.88 -9.33 19.07
N LYS A 86 12.76 -10.61 18.73
CA LYS A 86 12.83 -11.06 17.34
C LYS A 86 11.52 -10.71 16.64
N ILE A 87 11.61 -10.12 15.46
CA ILE A 87 10.46 -9.88 14.59
C ILE A 87 10.39 -10.96 13.50
N ALA A 88 9.20 -11.14 12.93
CA ALA A 88 9.02 -12.07 11.81
C ALA A 88 9.90 -11.66 10.62
N PRO A 89 10.51 -12.63 9.91
CA PRO A 89 11.44 -12.34 8.81
C PRO A 89 10.76 -11.62 7.62
N ASN A 90 9.44 -11.70 7.52
CA ASN A 90 8.62 -11.07 6.48
C ASN A 90 7.84 -9.82 6.97
N ALA A 91 8.20 -9.25 8.13
CA ALA A 91 7.43 -8.15 8.72
C ALA A 91 7.41 -6.89 7.83
N ASN A 92 8.51 -6.60 7.13
CA ASN A 92 8.61 -5.44 6.25
C ASN A 92 7.83 -5.64 4.94
N GLU A 93 7.75 -6.87 4.46
CA GLU A 93 6.91 -7.27 3.32
C GLU A 93 5.43 -7.18 3.66
N ILE A 94 5.04 -7.55 4.88
CA ILE A 94 3.67 -7.35 5.39
C ILE A 94 3.33 -5.86 5.43
N LEU A 95 4.22 -5.04 6.01
CA LEU A 95 4.06 -3.58 6.02
C LEU A 95 3.94 -3.02 4.59
N ALA A 96 4.80 -3.47 3.68
CA ALA A 96 4.78 -3.02 2.28
C ALA A 96 3.42 -3.28 1.64
N LEU A 97 2.86 -4.50 1.78
CA LEU A 97 1.54 -4.81 1.24
C LEU A 97 0.45 -3.95 1.88
N CYS A 98 0.45 -3.81 3.21
CA CYS A 98 -0.54 -2.98 3.92
C CYS A 98 -0.50 -1.53 3.44
N VAL A 99 0.69 -0.95 3.27
CA VAL A 99 0.86 0.39 2.71
C VAL A 99 0.34 0.44 1.27
N GLY A 100 0.71 -0.52 0.43
CA GLY A 100 0.26 -0.56 -0.97
C GLY A 100 -1.26 -0.61 -1.11
N VAL A 101 -1.92 -1.45 -0.32
CA VAL A 101 -3.40 -1.55 -0.28
C VAL A 101 -4.02 -0.23 0.20
N ASN A 102 -3.47 0.39 1.25
CA ASN A 102 -3.96 1.68 1.73
C ASN A 102 -3.76 2.81 0.72
N VAL A 103 -2.71 2.78 -0.10
CA VAL A 103 -2.54 3.71 -1.23
C VAL A 103 -3.70 3.56 -2.22
N ILE A 104 -4.10 2.33 -2.56
CA ILE A 104 -5.24 2.11 -3.44
C ILE A 104 -6.54 2.61 -2.81
N LYS A 105 -6.83 2.18 -1.56
CA LYS A 105 -7.98 2.62 -0.77
C LYS A 105 -8.07 4.15 -0.77
N PHE A 106 -6.95 4.83 -0.48
CA PHE A 106 -6.86 6.29 -0.45
C PHE A 106 -7.25 6.93 -1.80
N TYR A 107 -6.70 6.46 -2.91
CA TYR A 107 -7.02 7.05 -4.21
C TYR A 107 -8.44 6.72 -4.70
N MET A 108 -9.03 5.59 -4.31
CA MET A 108 -10.44 5.31 -4.59
C MET A 108 -11.35 6.36 -3.91
N MET A 109 -11.06 6.68 -2.65
CA MET A 109 -11.75 7.75 -1.92
C MET A 109 -11.48 9.12 -2.56
N TYR A 110 -10.23 9.42 -2.90
CA TYR A 110 -9.88 10.68 -3.55
C TYR A 110 -10.64 10.90 -4.86
N ASP A 111 -10.66 9.91 -5.74
CA ASP A 111 -11.36 9.98 -7.03
C ASP A 111 -12.86 10.22 -6.84
N LEU A 112 -13.50 9.50 -5.91
CA LEU A 112 -14.90 9.70 -5.59
C LEU A 112 -15.15 11.16 -5.18
N LEU A 113 -14.43 11.63 -4.15
CA LEU A 113 -14.63 12.96 -3.59
C LEU A 113 -14.30 14.08 -4.57
N HIS A 114 -13.33 13.87 -5.46
CA HIS A 114 -12.99 14.84 -6.49
C HIS A 114 -14.08 14.96 -7.55
N ASN A 115 -14.76 13.86 -7.87
CA ASN A 115 -15.86 13.82 -8.84
C ASN A 115 -17.21 14.29 -8.28
N LEU A 116 -17.36 14.41 -6.97
CA LEU A 116 -18.57 14.95 -6.34
C LEU A 116 -18.57 16.49 -6.39
N ASP A 117 -19.63 17.06 -6.95
CA ASP A 117 -19.89 18.50 -6.96
C ASP A 117 -20.60 18.92 -5.67
N ILE A 118 -19.86 18.88 -4.55
CA ILE A 118 -20.37 19.16 -3.20
C ILE A 118 -19.37 20.02 -2.39
N PRO A 119 -19.81 20.70 -1.32
CA PRO A 119 -18.94 21.46 -0.43
C PRO A 119 -17.80 20.65 0.19
N THR A 120 -16.68 21.30 0.48
CA THR A 120 -15.48 20.68 1.10
C THR A 120 -15.77 20.05 2.46
N SER A 121 -16.66 20.63 3.26
CA SER A 121 -17.09 20.08 4.57
C SER A 121 -17.70 18.70 4.42
N ASP A 122 -18.51 18.51 3.38
CA ASP A 122 -19.22 17.24 3.15
C ASP A 122 -18.24 16.21 2.58
N LYS A 123 -17.30 16.63 1.75
CA LYS A 123 -16.17 15.78 1.31
C LYS A 123 -15.36 15.26 2.49
N HIS A 124 -15.15 16.07 3.53
CA HIS A 124 -14.46 15.64 4.74
C HIS A 124 -15.27 14.57 5.50
N ARG A 125 -16.58 14.79 5.71
CA ARG A 125 -17.45 13.81 6.39
C ARG A 125 -17.50 12.47 5.66
N ILE A 126 -17.69 12.51 4.34
CA ILE A 126 -17.68 11.30 3.50
C ILE A 126 -16.32 10.58 3.60
N ARG A 127 -15.21 11.32 3.58
CA ARG A 127 -13.87 10.73 3.70
C ARG A 127 -13.71 9.97 5.00
N GLU A 128 -14.07 10.58 6.13
CA GLU A 128 -13.92 9.93 7.44
C GLU A 128 -14.83 8.71 7.56
N TYR A 129 -16.09 8.80 7.10
CA TYR A 129 -16.98 7.64 7.04
C TYR A 129 -16.38 6.49 6.20
N LEU A 130 -15.86 6.79 5.01
CA LEU A 130 -15.26 5.76 4.15
C LEU A 130 -13.99 5.17 4.77
N LYS A 131 -13.17 5.96 5.47
CA LYS A 131 -11.99 5.43 6.17
C LYS A 131 -12.38 4.40 7.23
N GLU A 132 -13.44 4.68 7.98
CA GLU A 132 -13.93 3.84 9.08
C GLU A 132 -14.72 2.61 8.60
N ASN A 133 -15.43 2.70 7.48
CA ASN A 133 -16.41 1.69 7.07
C ASN A 133 -16.03 0.90 5.82
N PHE A 134 -15.06 1.36 5.03
CA PHE A 134 -14.60 0.64 3.85
C PHE A 134 -13.25 -0.02 4.11
N GLU A 135 -13.24 -1.34 4.20
CA GLU A 135 -12.02 -2.13 4.17
C GLU A 135 -11.86 -2.84 2.82
N MET A 136 -10.62 -2.85 2.31
CA MET A 136 -10.34 -3.59 1.09
C MET A 136 -10.36 -5.09 1.38
N GLU A 137 -11.24 -5.79 0.68
CA GLU A 137 -11.38 -7.24 0.74
C GLU A 137 -10.40 -7.91 -0.23
N TYR A 138 -9.99 -9.11 0.13
CA TYR A 138 -9.21 -10.00 -0.74
C TYR A 138 -10.12 -11.08 -1.31
N PRO A 139 -9.86 -11.56 -2.54
CA PRO A 139 -10.54 -12.74 -3.07
C PRO A 139 -10.42 -13.92 -2.10
N SER A 140 -11.55 -14.55 -1.78
CA SER A 140 -11.57 -15.80 -1.01
C SER A 140 -10.92 -16.94 -1.80
N ILE A 141 -10.54 -18.01 -1.10
CA ILE A 141 -10.00 -19.21 -1.74
C ILE A 141 -11.03 -19.86 -2.69
N GLU A 142 -12.32 -19.76 -2.38
CA GLU A 142 -13.41 -20.24 -3.25
C GLU A 142 -13.52 -19.43 -4.54
N ASN A 143 -13.20 -18.14 -4.49
CA ASN A 143 -13.14 -17.27 -5.67
C ASN A 143 -11.83 -17.43 -6.46
N ASN A 144 -10.86 -18.17 -5.93
CA ASN A 144 -9.56 -18.40 -6.52
C ASN A 144 -9.23 -19.91 -6.55
N ILE A 145 -10.05 -20.63 -7.32
CA ILE A 145 -10.13 -22.10 -7.43
C ILE A 145 -8.79 -22.77 -7.79
N CYS A 146 -7.81 -22.00 -8.28
CA CYS A 146 -6.49 -22.50 -8.65
C CYS A 146 -5.45 -22.42 -7.53
N ASP A 147 -5.73 -21.73 -6.42
CA ASP A 147 -4.79 -21.53 -5.32
C ASP A 147 -5.07 -22.44 -4.12
N THR A 148 -4.00 -22.91 -3.48
CA THR A 148 -4.05 -23.79 -2.29
C THR A 148 -3.93 -23.04 -0.97
N GLN A 149 -3.80 -21.71 -1.02
CA GLN A 149 -3.64 -20.83 0.13
C GLN A 149 -4.47 -19.56 -0.06
N GLU A 150 -4.81 -18.89 1.05
CA GLU A 150 -5.50 -17.60 1.02
C GLU A 150 -4.73 -16.57 0.19
N TYR A 151 -5.45 -15.74 -0.57
CA TYR A 151 -4.88 -14.76 -1.48
C TYR A 151 -3.89 -13.81 -0.78
N GLN A 152 -4.24 -13.33 0.40
CA GLN A 152 -3.38 -12.46 1.21
C GLN A 152 -2.06 -13.15 1.58
N LYS A 153 -2.12 -14.44 1.95
CA LYS A 153 -0.94 -15.25 2.26
C LYS A 153 -0.08 -15.47 1.01
N ASN A 154 -0.70 -15.69 -0.16
CA ASN A 154 0.02 -15.77 -1.43
C ASN A 154 0.72 -14.46 -1.78
N LEU A 155 0.10 -13.30 -1.52
CA LEU A 155 0.73 -12.00 -1.74
C LEU A 155 1.94 -11.78 -0.81
N TYR A 156 1.80 -12.11 0.48
CA TYR A 156 2.92 -12.05 1.42
C TYR A 156 4.07 -12.96 1.01
N ASN A 157 3.76 -14.19 0.60
CA ASN A 157 4.76 -15.14 0.13
C ASN A 157 5.41 -14.63 -1.16
N ALA A 158 4.65 -14.10 -2.12
CA ALA A 158 5.22 -13.54 -3.34
C ALA A 158 6.24 -12.43 -3.04
N LEU A 159 5.89 -11.49 -2.15
CA LEU A 159 6.79 -10.42 -1.69
C LEU A 159 8.08 -10.96 -1.06
N TYR A 160 7.93 -11.91 -0.14
CA TYR A 160 9.06 -12.49 0.58
C TYR A 160 9.96 -13.37 -0.31
N TRP A 161 9.37 -14.24 -1.14
CA TRP A 161 10.08 -15.19 -1.99
C TRP A 161 10.79 -14.48 -3.15
N SER A 162 10.13 -13.52 -3.80
CA SER A 162 10.80 -12.69 -4.81
C SER A 162 12.02 -11.98 -4.22
N HIS A 163 11.94 -11.45 -3.00
CA HIS A 163 13.07 -10.73 -2.42
C HIS A 163 14.20 -11.66 -1.92
N SER A 164 13.84 -12.75 -1.23
CA SER A 164 14.82 -13.71 -0.67
C SER A 164 15.59 -14.46 -1.75
N VAL A 165 14.91 -14.95 -2.79
CA VAL A 165 15.56 -15.66 -3.92
C VAL A 165 16.52 -14.73 -4.64
N CYS A 166 16.12 -13.48 -4.87
CA CYS A 166 16.91 -12.53 -5.65
C CYS A 166 18.14 -12.02 -4.90
N THR A 167 18.03 -11.88 -3.58
CA THR A 167 19.19 -11.67 -2.70
C THR A 167 20.16 -12.85 -2.78
N ALA A 168 19.66 -14.08 -2.75
CA ALA A 168 20.48 -15.29 -2.80
C ALA A 168 21.22 -15.48 -4.14
N VAL A 169 20.62 -15.04 -5.26
CA VAL A 169 21.25 -15.15 -6.59
C VAL A 169 22.01 -13.89 -7.04
N GLY A 170 22.07 -12.86 -6.21
CA GLY A 170 22.75 -11.60 -6.53
C GLY A 170 22.15 -10.86 -7.74
N ARG A 171 20.85 -11.02 -7.99
CA ARG A 171 20.15 -10.39 -9.13
C ARG A 171 19.13 -9.36 -8.67
N GLU A 172 19.04 -8.26 -9.39
CA GLU A 172 18.08 -7.19 -9.15
C GLU A 172 16.71 -7.56 -9.77
N CYS A 173 15.91 -8.37 -9.07
CA CYS A 173 14.61 -8.84 -9.59
C CYS A 173 13.50 -7.78 -9.60
N PHE A 174 13.73 -6.65 -8.90
CA PHE A 174 12.71 -5.63 -8.69
C PHE A 174 12.20 -4.98 -10.00
N LYS A 175 12.95 -5.12 -11.10
CA LYS A 175 12.55 -4.69 -12.45
C LYS A 175 11.27 -5.39 -12.95
N TYR A 176 11.00 -6.63 -12.53
CA TYR A 176 9.83 -7.42 -12.93
C TYR A 176 8.69 -7.37 -11.88
N ASP A 177 9.04 -7.16 -10.62
CA ASP A 177 8.08 -7.10 -9.50
C ASP A 177 7.24 -5.83 -9.48
N ILE A 178 7.77 -4.67 -9.91
CA ILE A 178 6.97 -3.44 -9.94
C ILE A 178 5.72 -3.62 -10.82
N TRP A 179 5.86 -4.33 -11.94
CA TRP A 179 4.76 -4.65 -12.85
C TRP A 179 3.78 -5.65 -12.26
N ALA A 180 4.28 -6.68 -11.58
CA ALA A 180 3.45 -7.70 -10.94
C ALA A 180 2.59 -7.07 -9.83
N TYR A 181 3.18 -6.29 -8.94
CA TYR A 181 2.44 -5.60 -7.87
C TYR A 181 1.47 -4.56 -8.41
N SER A 182 1.85 -3.79 -9.45
CA SER A 182 0.92 -2.84 -10.08
C SER A 182 -0.32 -3.56 -10.64
N LYS A 183 -0.15 -4.73 -11.26
CA LYS A 183 -1.28 -5.53 -11.76
C LYS A 183 -2.12 -6.09 -10.61
N ILE A 184 -1.49 -6.61 -9.56
CA ILE A 184 -2.18 -7.11 -8.36
C ILE A 184 -3.06 -6.00 -7.77
N PHE A 185 -2.50 -4.81 -7.54
CA PHE A 185 -3.24 -3.68 -7.00
C PHE A 185 -4.38 -3.23 -7.91
N TYR A 186 -4.18 -3.24 -9.23
CA TYR A 186 -5.24 -2.98 -10.19
C TYR A 186 -6.40 -3.99 -10.08
N HIS A 187 -6.09 -5.28 -10.00
CA HIS A 187 -7.11 -6.31 -9.84
C HIS A 187 -7.81 -6.22 -8.48
N LEU A 188 -7.09 -5.89 -7.41
CA LEU A 188 -7.68 -5.67 -6.09
C LEU A 188 -8.62 -4.46 -6.07
N GLU A 189 -8.27 -3.36 -6.73
CA GLU A 189 -9.20 -2.23 -6.89
C GLU A 189 -10.46 -2.66 -7.63
N MET A 190 -10.31 -3.35 -8.76
CA MET A 190 -11.43 -3.81 -9.58
C MET A 190 -12.36 -4.75 -8.80
N PHE A 191 -11.79 -5.66 -8.01
CA PHE A 191 -12.53 -6.56 -7.12
C PHE A 191 -13.34 -5.77 -6.07
N ASN A 192 -12.73 -4.74 -5.48
CA ASN A 192 -13.34 -3.95 -4.42
C ASN A 192 -14.29 -2.85 -4.89
N LYS A 193 -14.35 -2.55 -6.20
CA LYS A 193 -15.12 -1.42 -6.74
C LYS A 193 -16.60 -1.47 -6.34
N ASN A 194 -17.23 -2.65 -6.41
CA ASN A 194 -18.63 -2.81 -6.04
C ASN A 194 -18.85 -2.66 -4.54
N ASN A 195 -17.94 -3.18 -3.71
CA ASN A 195 -18.03 -3.04 -2.26
C ASN A 195 -17.89 -1.57 -1.84
N PHE A 196 -16.89 -0.88 -2.40
CA PHE A 196 -16.69 0.55 -2.18
C PHE A 196 -17.94 1.38 -2.51
N GLN A 197 -18.57 1.11 -3.66
CA GLN A 197 -19.82 1.76 -4.05
C GLN A 197 -20.96 1.49 -3.06
N LYS A 198 -21.10 0.26 -2.57
CA LYS A 198 -22.12 -0.09 -1.56
C LYS A 198 -21.91 0.68 -0.25
N VAL A 199 -20.67 0.74 0.25
CA VAL A 199 -20.36 1.49 1.49
C VAL A 199 -20.70 2.97 1.32
N TYR A 200 -20.33 3.57 0.19
CA TYR A 200 -20.72 4.95 -0.10
C TYR A 200 -22.24 5.15 -0.18
N GLN A 201 -22.97 4.24 -0.81
CA GLN A 201 -24.43 4.29 -0.86
C GLN A 201 -25.07 4.17 0.53
N SER A 202 -24.46 3.43 1.45
CA SER A 202 -24.92 3.36 2.84
C SER A 202 -24.81 4.72 3.53
N TYR A 203 -23.71 5.46 3.35
CA TYR A 203 -23.57 6.83 3.86
C TYR A 203 -24.68 7.74 3.32
N VAL A 204 -24.90 7.74 1.99
CA VAL A 204 -25.91 8.59 1.36
C VAL A 204 -27.30 8.31 1.93
N LYS A 205 -27.65 7.04 2.17
CA LYS A 205 -28.93 6.67 2.78
C LYS A 205 -29.06 7.15 4.22
N MET A 206 -27.98 7.09 5.01
CA MET A 206 -27.97 7.56 6.40
C MET A 206 -28.17 9.09 6.50
N ASP A 207 -27.61 9.85 5.57
CA ASP A 207 -27.69 11.33 5.58
C ASP A 207 -29.03 11.85 5.03
N THR A 208 -29.82 10.99 4.38
CA THR A 208 -31.16 11.32 3.85
C THR A 208 -32.32 10.99 4.79
N VAL A 209 -32.05 10.40 5.96
CA VAL A 209 -33.03 10.05 7.00
C VAL A 209 -32.90 11.01 8.18
#